data_AF-A0A960FTC6-F1
#
_entry.id   AF-A0A960FTC6-F1
#
_cell.length_a   1.000
_cell.length_b   1.000
_cell.length_c   1.000
_cell.angle_alpha   90.00
_cell.angle_beta   90.00
_cell.angle_gamma   90.00
#
_symmetry.space_group_name_H-M   'P 1'
#
loop_
_entity.id
_entity.type
_entity.pdbx_description
1 polymer ?
#
loop_
_entity_poly.entity_id
_entity_poly.type
_entity_poly.pdbx_seq_one_letter_code
_entity_poly.pdbx_strand_id
1 'polypeptide(L)'
;MARLQWPTLLGGMFFGIVWMSSQAVMPAVIGKAIDSGVAARDTSALVRWSMVLLAIGLVQAASGIMRHRFAVTNWLIAAYRTVQLVSHQTVRLGATLPRKVSTGEVVAIGTNDLSHLGQVMDVSARFSGAIVSFVLVAVILLQTSVTLGLVVLIGVPLLMLGVTPILGPLQRRAAHQRHLMGELSSTASDIVGGLRVLRGIGGEQVFHDRYVRESQTTRRAGVRVARVQSVLDALQVFLPGLFVVVVVWLGARYAVQGSIGPGELVAFYGYSAFLMIPLRTATEYANKIIRARVAAARVVRVLALEPEVAGPHAVAPSPPVGAALVDVRTGLHVRPGVLTAVVSEQPDESAELADRLGLMHAPVDDEV
;
A
#
# COMPACT_ATOMS: atom_id res chain seq x y z
N MET A 1 10.62 -6.49 10.84
CA MET A 1 9.49 -5.64 11.27
C MET A 1 8.35 -6.45 11.86
N ALA A 2 7.70 -7.34 11.11
CA ALA A 2 6.54 -8.12 11.58
C ALA A 2 6.80 -8.93 12.87
N ARG A 3 7.98 -9.54 13.03
CA ARG A 3 8.36 -10.31 14.23
C ARG A 3 8.33 -9.48 15.53
N LEU A 4 8.62 -8.17 15.45
CA LEU A 4 8.67 -7.28 16.63
C LEU A 4 7.32 -6.61 16.94
N GLN A 5 6.34 -6.75 16.04
CA GLN A 5 4.98 -6.19 16.17
C GLN A 5 3.92 -7.29 16.22
N TRP A 6 4.33 -8.55 16.42
CA TRP A 6 3.43 -9.69 16.44
C TRP A 6 2.26 -9.54 17.44
N PRO A 7 2.40 -8.93 18.65
CA PRO A 7 1.29 -8.84 19.59
C PRO A 7 0.20 -7.87 19.11
N THR A 8 0.61 -6.73 18.53
CA THR A 8 -0.32 -5.72 18.02
C THR A 8 -0.95 -6.16 16.71
N LEU A 9 -0.23 -6.92 15.88
CA LEU A 9 -0.79 -7.55 14.68
C LEU A 9 -1.82 -8.62 15.05
N LEU A 10 -1.51 -9.50 16.01
CA LEU A 10 -2.47 -10.50 16.49
C LEU A 10 -3.68 -9.86 17.14
N GLY A 11 -3.51 -8.81 17.95
CA GLY A 11 -4.63 -8.04 18.50
C GLY A 11 -5.52 -7.47 17.39
N GLY A 12 -4.90 -6.85 16.38
CA GLY A 12 -5.62 -6.35 15.21
C GLY A 12 -6.37 -7.45 14.44
N MET A 13 -5.74 -8.61 14.22
CA MET A 13 -6.37 -9.77 13.57
C MET A 13 -7.53 -10.32 14.39
N PHE A 14 -7.34 -10.50 15.71
CA PHE A 14 -8.39 -10.98 16.61
C PHE A 14 -9.62 -10.09 16.57
N PHE A 15 -9.47 -8.78 16.80
CA PHE A 15 -10.60 -7.85 16.73
C PHE A 15 -11.15 -7.72 15.30
N GLY A 16 -10.32 -7.89 14.28
CA GLY A 16 -10.74 -7.98 12.87
C GLY A 16 -11.65 -9.17 12.61
N ILE A 17 -11.30 -10.34 13.13
CA ILE A 17 -12.09 -11.57 13.06
C ILE A 17 -13.40 -11.40 13.82
N VAL A 18 -13.36 -10.97 15.08
CA VAL A 18 -14.57 -10.76 15.88
C VAL A 18 -15.51 -9.76 15.22
N TRP A 19 -14.99 -8.64 14.71
CA TRP A 19 -15.77 -7.63 14.01
C TRP A 19 -16.46 -8.19 12.76
N MET A 20 -15.70 -8.86 11.89
CA MET A 20 -16.23 -9.39 10.63
C MET A 20 -17.17 -10.57 10.86
N SER A 21 -16.85 -11.48 11.79
CA SER A 21 -17.70 -12.61 12.17
C SER A 21 -19.01 -12.17 12.82
N SER A 22 -19.00 -11.12 13.65
CA SER A 22 -20.23 -10.54 14.22
C SER A 22 -21.15 -10.06 13.10
N GLN A 23 -20.59 -9.38 12.09
CA GLN A 23 -21.33 -8.95 10.91
C GLN A 23 -21.83 -10.13 10.07
N ALA A 24 -21.03 -11.20 9.97
CA ALA A 24 -21.38 -12.40 9.22
C ALA A 24 -22.56 -13.15 9.86
N VAL A 25 -22.70 -13.13 11.19
CA VAL A 25 -23.79 -13.82 11.91
C VAL A 25 -25.12 -13.05 11.85
N MET A 26 -25.10 -11.73 11.59
CA MET A 26 -26.31 -10.90 11.58
C MET A 26 -27.44 -11.45 10.68
N PRO A 27 -27.21 -11.88 9.43
CA PRO A 27 -28.28 -12.41 8.58
C PRO A 27 -29.00 -13.62 9.18
N ALA A 28 -28.29 -14.57 9.81
CA ALA A 28 -28.92 -15.72 10.47
C ALA A 28 -29.79 -15.31 11.65
N VAL A 29 -29.34 -14.34 12.45
CA VAL A 29 -30.10 -13.88 13.62
C VAL A 29 -31.34 -13.11 13.19
N ILE A 30 -31.25 -12.29 12.13
CA ILE A 30 -32.42 -11.65 11.51
C ILE A 30 -33.39 -12.71 11.00
N GLY A 31 -32.90 -13.76 10.32
CA GLY A 31 -33.72 -14.87 9.87
C GLY A 31 -34.48 -15.54 11.02
N LYS A 32 -33.80 -15.88 12.12
CA LYS A 32 -34.44 -16.47 13.31
C LYS A 32 -35.46 -15.53 13.96
N ALA A 33 -35.20 -14.23 14.00
CA ALA A 33 -36.15 -13.23 14.50
C ALA A 33 -37.44 -13.21 13.66
N ILE A 34 -37.31 -13.36 12.33
CA ILE A 34 -38.45 -13.43 11.41
C ILE A 34 -39.21 -14.73 11.60
N ASP A 35 -38.54 -15.89 11.58
CA ASP A 35 -39.22 -17.19 11.66
C ASP A 35 -39.90 -17.40 13.01
N SER A 36 -39.15 -17.23 14.11
CA SER A 36 -39.67 -17.53 15.46
C SER A 36 -40.39 -16.36 16.13
N GLY A 37 -40.19 -15.12 15.66
CA GLY A 37 -40.88 -13.95 16.19
C GLY A 37 -42.05 -13.54 15.32
N VAL A 38 -41.77 -13.05 14.11
CA VAL A 38 -42.79 -12.46 13.23
C VAL A 38 -43.74 -13.50 12.65
N ALA A 39 -43.21 -14.57 12.05
CA ALA A 39 -44.02 -15.60 11.39
C ALA A 39 -44.80 -16.43 12.41
N ALA A 40 -44.17 -16.80 13.54
CA ALA A 40 -44.85 -17.48 14.65
C ALA A 40 -45.74 -16.56 15.51
N ARG A 41 -45.73 -15.24 15.28
CA ARG A 41 -46.43 -14.23 16.08
C ARG A 41 -46.09 -14.27 17.58
N ASP A 42 -44.87 -14.65 17.94
CA ASP A 42 -44.37 -14.67 19.31
C ASP A 42 -43.54 -13.40 19.61
N THR A 43 -44.13 -12.47 20.37
CA THR A 43 -43.47 -11.22 20.76
C THR A 43 -42.28 -11.45 21.70
N SER A 44 -42.31 -12.48 22.54
CA SER A 44 -41.20 -12.81 23.45
C SER A 44 -39.98 -13.28 22.68
N ALA A 45 -40.18 -14.17 21.70
CA ALA A 45 -39.12 -14.60 20.78
C ALA A 45 -38.58 -13.41 19.96
N LEU A 46 -39.44 -12.54 19.46
CA LEU A 46 -39.03 -11.35 18.70
C LEU A 46 -38.16 -10.40 19.54
N VAL A 47 -38.55 -10.10 20.77
CA VAL A 47 -37.75 -9.26 21.68
C VAL A 47 -36.43 -9.93 22.02
N ARG A 48 -36.43 -11.24 22.28
CA ARG A 48 -35.20 -12.00 22.57
C ARG A 48 -34.20 -11.92 21.41
N TRP A 49 -34.63 -12.17 20.18
CA TRP A 49 -33.75 -12.08 19.02
C TRP A 49 -33.34 -10.64 18.69
N SER A 50 -34.20 -9.66 18.95
CA SER A 50 -33.84 -8.24 18.83
C SER A 50 -32.75 -7.83 19.83
N MET A 51 -32.82 -8.34 21.07
CA MET A 51 -31.79 -8.15 22.08
C MET A 51 -30.48 -8.85 21.71
N VAL A 52 -30.54 -10.04 21.10
CA VAL A 52 -29.36 -10.73 20.56
C VAL A 52 -28.74 -9.92 19.42
N LEU A 53 -29.55 -9.37 18.51
CA LEU A 53 -29.06 -8.47 17.44
C LEU A 53 -28.37 -7.23 18.01
N LEU A 54 -28.97 -6.61 19.04
CA LEU A 54 -28.39 -5.45 19.71
C LEU A 54 -27.04 -5.82 20.36
N ALA A 55 -26.97 -6.96 21.07
CA ALA A 55 -25.75 -7.44 21.69
C ALA A 55 -24.64 -7.70 20.66
N ILE A 56 -24.97 -8.35 19.53
CA ILE A 56 -24.03 -8.57 18.42
C ILE A 56 -23.58 -7.23 17.82
N GLY A 57 -24.50 -6.27 17.65
CA GLY A 57 -24.18 -4.92 17.19
C GLY A 57 -23.23 -4.17 18.13
N LEU A 58 -23.39 -4.30 19.45
CA LEU A 58 -22.50 -3.73 20.45
C LEU A 58 -21.11 -4.39 20.42
N VAL A 59 -21.05 -5.72 20.30
CA VAL A 59 -19.78 -6.46 20.14
C VAL A 59 -19.09 -6.05 18.84
N GLN A 60 -19.84 -5.92 17.74
CA GLN A 60 -19.33 -5.43 16.47
C GLN A 60 -18.81 -3.99 16.60
N ALA A 61 -19.53 -3.08 17.25
CA ALA A 61 -19.07 -1.71 17.43
C ALA A 61 -17.78 -1.64 18.27
N ALA A 62 -17.75 -2.32 19.42
CA ALA A 62 -16.58 -2.36 20.31
C ALA A 62 -15.35 -2.98 19.62
N SER A 63 -15.53 -4.14 18.98
CA SER A 63 -14.47 -4.80 18.21
C SER A 63 -14.03 -3.95 17.01
N GLY A 64 -14.94 -3.22 16.37
CA GLY A 64 -14.64 -2.29 15.29
C GLY A 64 -13.73 -1.14 15.73
N ILE A 65 -14.00 -0.54 16.89
CA ILE A 65 -13.16 0.51 17.48
C ILE A 65 -11.78 -0.05 17.82
N MET A 66 -11.72 -1.20 18.49
CA MET A 66 -10.44 -1.84 18.85
C MET A 66 -9.64 -2.22 17.61
N ARG A 67 -10.28 -2.87 16.63
CA ARG A 67 -9.68 -3.21 15.33
C ARG A 67 -9.09 -1.97 14.66
N HIS A 68 -9.82 -0.86 14.64
CA HIS A 68 -9.33 0.37 14.03
C HIS A 68 -8.14 0.96 14.80
N ARG A 69 -8.18 0.97 16.14
CA ARG A 69 -7.04 1.37 16.97
C ARG A 69 -5.79 0.53 16.69
N PHE A 70 -5.91 -0.80 16.71
CA PHE A 70 -4.78 -1.67 16.38
C PHE A 70 -4.28 -1.46 14.95
N ALA A 71 -5.17 -1.24 13.98
CA ALA A 71 -4.79 -0.95 12.61
C ALA A 71 -3.95 0.32 12.49
N VAL A 72 -4.38 1.42 13.13
CA VAL A 72 -3.65 2.69 13.16
C VAL A 72 -2.31 2.52 13.88
N THR A 73 -2.29 1.86 15.03
CA THR A 73 -1.06 1.58 15.77
C THR A 73 -0.07 0.77 14.93
N ASN A 74 -0.51 -0.32 14.29
CA ASN A 74 0.34 -1.14 13.43
C ASN A 74 0.87 -0.34 12.22
N TRP A 75 0.01 0.49 11.62
CA TRP A 75 0.40 1.39 10.54
C TRP A 75 1.49 2.37 10.98
N LEU A 76 1.30 3.06 12.11
CA LEU A 76 2.26 4.03 12.66
C LEU A 76 3.58 3.38 13.05
N ILE A 77 3.57 2.25 13.76
CA ILE A 77 4.83 1.60 14.18
C ILE A 77 5.61 1.12 12.94
N ALA A 78 4.93 0.56 11.93
CA ALA A 78 5.59 0.14 10.69
C ALA A 78 6.17 1.34 9.92
N ALA A 79 5.43 2.44 9.79
CA ALA A 79 5.90 3.66 9.16
C ALA A 79 7.08 4.25 9.94
N TYR A 80 6.91 4.63 11.20
CA TYR A 80 7.97 5.32 11.96
C TYR A 80 9.24 4.50 12.12
N ARG A 81 9.17 3.18 12.34
CA ARG A 81 10.38 2.36 12.41
C ARG A 81 11.15 2.35 11.09
N THR A 82 10.43 2.33 9.97
CA THR A 82 11.08 2.40 8.66
C THR A 82 11.71 3.78 8.46
N VAL A 83 11.06 4.88 8.90
CA VAL A 83 11.66 6.23 8.85
C VAL A 83 12.95 6.24 9.67
N GLN A 84 12.90 5.73 10.89
CA GLN A 84 14.05 5.70 11.80
C GLN A 84 15.21 4.91 11.20
N LEU A 85 14.94 3.74 10.62
CA LEU A 85 15.97 2.91 9.98
C LEU A 85 16.58 3.61 8.76
N VAL A 86 15.75 4.17 7.88
CA VAL A 86 16.23 4.88 6.68
C VAL A 86 17.00 6.14 7.09
N SER A 87 16.49 6.91 8.05
CA SER A 87 17.15 8.11 8.56
C SER A 87 18.49 7.80 9.22
N HIS A 88 18.56 6.75 10.05
CA HIS A 88 19.81 6.32 10.66
C HIS A 88 20.82 5.86 9.59
N GLN A 89 20.36 5.12 8.59
CA GLN A 89 21.19 4.69 7.48
C GLN A 89 21.67 5.87 6.62
N THR A 90 20.81 6.87 6.37
CA THR A 90 21.16 8.11 5.68
C THR A 90 22.27 8.86 6.42
N VAL A 91 22.17 8.97 7.75
CA VAL A 91 23.24 9.57 8.58
C VAL A 91 24.52 8.74 8.51
N ARG A 92 24.41 7.41 8.58
CA ARG A 92 25.56 6.49 8.50
C ARG A 92 26.28 6.55 7.15
N LEU A 93 25.55 6.71 6.05
CA LEU A 93 26.11 6.83 4.69
C LEU A 93 26.77 8.20 4.46
N GLY A 94 26.29 9.26 5.11
CA GLY A 94 26.89 10.60 5.03
C GLY A 94 27.11 11.06 3.58
N ALA A 95 28.36 11.38 3.26
CA ALA A 95 28.79 11.83 1.93
C ALA A 95 28.64 10.79 0.81
N THR A 96 28.59 9.49 1.15
CA THR A 96 28.41 8.43 0.16
C THR A 96 26.99 8.42 -0.42
N LEU A 97 25.99 8.94 0.32
CA LEU A 97 24.59 8.81 -0.06
C LEU A 97 24.24 9.47 -1.41
N PRO A 98 24.55 10.76 -1.67
CA PRO A 98 24.15 11.43 -2.90
C PRO A 98 24.77 10.81 -4.16
N ARG A 99 25.88 10.09 -4.02
CA ARG A 99 26.59 9.41 -5.11
C ARG A 99 25.94 8.08 -5.48
N LYS A 100 25.30 7.39 -4.52
CA LYS A 100 24.66 6.08 -4.74
C LYS A 100 23.15 6.16 -4.93
N VAL A 101 22.48 7.17 -4.36
CA VAL A 101 21.02 7.32 -4.39
C VAL A 101 20.66 8.79 -4.52
N SER A 102 19.68 9.10 -5.35
CA SER A 102 19.18 10.48 -5.47
C SER A 102 18.51 10.94 -4.17
N THR A 103 18.74 12.20 -3.75
CA THR A 103 18.10 12.79 -2.57
C THR A 103 16.57 12.71 -2.65
N GLY A 104 16.00 12.88 -3.85
CA GLY A 104 14.57 12.75 -4.10
C GLY A 104 14.03 11.34 -3.86
N GLU A 105 14.80 10.30 -4.21
CA GLU A 105 14.43 8.91 -3.92
C GLU A 105 14.42 8.64 -2.40
N VAL A 106 15.39 9.18 -1.65
CA VAL A 106 15.41 9.06 -0.18
C VAL A 106 14.20 9.74 0.45
N VAL A 107 13.82 10.93 -0.04
CA VAL A 107 12.61 11.64 0.42
C VAL A 107 11.33 10.88 0.06
N ALA A 108 11.25 10.31 -1.16
CA ALA A 108 10.11 9.50 -1.58
C ALA A 108 9.97 8.22 -0.75
N ILE A 109 11.10 7.59 -0.40
CA ILE A 109 11.15 6.47 0.53
C ILE A 109 10.67 6.93 1.92
N GLY A 110 11.11 8.12 2.35
CA GLY A 110 10.79 8.81 3.61
C GLY A 110 9.35 9.31 3.76
N THR A 111 8.55 9.30 2.70
CA THR A 111 7.18 9.83 2.70
C THR A 111 6.16 8.81 2.16
N ASN A 112 6.31 8.38 0.92
CA ASN A 112 5.29 7.59 0.22
C ASN A 112 5.42 6.09 0.51
N ASP A 113 6.63 5.54 0.50
CA ASP A 113 6.85 4.08 0.59
C ASP A 113 6.49 3.52 1.96
N LEU A 114 6.73 4.30 3.00
CA LEU A 114 6.32 4.00 4.37
C LEU A 114 4.82 3.83 4.51
N SER A 115 4.06 4.71 3.85
CA SER A 115 2.61 4.66 3.88
C SER A 115 2.11 3.34 3.29
N HIS A 116 2.76 2.86 2.21
CA HIS A 116 2.44 1.58 1.57
C HIS A 116 2.78 0.38 2.47
N LEU A 117 3.93 0.41 3.16
CA LEU A 117 4.32 -0.63 4.11
C LEU A 117 3.35 -0.70 5.30
N GLY A 118 2.99 0.45 5.88
CA GLY A 118 2.01 0.51 6.96
C GLY A 118 0.63 0.05 6.51
N GLN A 119 0.20 0.42 5.30
CA GLN A 119 -1.12 0.05 4.77
C GLN A 119 -1.31 -1.46 4.68
N VAL A 120 -0.24 -2.23 4.42
CA VAL A 120 -0.30 -3.69 4.44
C VAL A 120 -0.58 -4.22 5.84
N MET A 121 0.02 -3.64 6.87
CA MET A 121 -0.20 -4.05 8.26
C MET A 121 -1.65 -3.81 8.70
N ASP A 122 -2.24 -2.68 8.29
CA ASP A 122 -3.68 -2.40 8.50
C ASP A 122 -4.58 -3.40 7.78
N VAL A 123 -4.40 -3.59 6.47
CA VAL A 123 -5.31 -4.45 5.70
C VAL A 123 -5.18 -5.94 6.06
N SER A 124 -4.04 -6.38 6.59
CA SER A 124 -3.84 -7.76 7.05
C SER A 124 -4.83 -8.16 8.14
N ALA A 125 -5.13 -7.25 9.08
CA ALA A 125 -6.13 -7.50 10.12
C ALA A 125 -7.53 -7.71 9.52
N ARG A 126 -7.94 -6.86 8.58
CA ARG A 126 -9.25 -6.98 7.90
C ARG A 126 -9.33 -8.23 7.04
N PHE A 127 -8.25 -8.55 6.34
CA PHE A 127 -8.18 -9.71 5.47
C PHE A 127 -8.26 -11.02 6.27
N SER A 128 -7.65 -11.08 7.45
CA SER A 128 -7.81 -12.23 8.35
C SER A 128 -9.28 -12.44 8.77
N GLY A 129 -9.98 -11.36 9.12
CA GLY A 129 -11.42 -11.40 9.38
C GLY A 129 -12.24 -11.78 8.14
N ALA A 130 -11.84 -11.33 6.95
CA ALA A 130 -12.50 -11.68 5.70
C ALA A 130 -12.45 -13.19 5.43
N ILE A 131 -11.29 -13.81 5.62
CA ILE A 131 -11.13 -15.27 5.46
C ILE A 131 -11.98 -16.02 6.47
N VAL A 132 -11.87 -15.68 7.76
CA VAL A 132 -12.62 -16.40 8.81
C VAL A 132 -14.12 -16.23 8.65
N SER A 133 -14.59 -15.01 8.35
CA SER A 133 -16.01 -14.75 8.13
C SER A 133 -16.54 -15.44 6.87
N PHE A 134 -15.75 -15.54 5.80
CA PHE A 134 -16.10 -16.30 4.61
C PHE A 134 -16.29 -17.78 4.94
N VAL A 135 -15.35 -18.38 5.67
CA VAL A 135 -15.45 -19.79 6.11
C VAL A 135 -16.66 -19.97 7.02
N LEU A 136 -16.88 -19.05 7.97
CA LEU A 136 -18.03 -19.09 8.86
C LEU A 136 -19.36 -19.06 8.09
N VAL A 137 -19.51 -18.15 7.13
CA VAL A 137 -20.70 -18.05 6.27
C VAL A 137 -20.87 -19.32 5.44
N ALA A 138 -19.80 -19.83 4.85
CA ALA A 138 -19.85 -21.07 4.08
C ALA A 138 -20.32 -22.25 4.95
N VAL A 139 -19.83 -22.37 6.18
CA VAL A 139 -20.26 -23.42 7.14
C VAL A 139 -21.73 -23.24 7.51
N ILE A 140 -22.18 -22.02 7.86
CA ILE A 140 -23.58 -21.76 8.20
C ILE A 140 -24.49 -22.13 7.03
N LEU A 141 -24.13 -21.72 5.81
CA LEU A 141 -24.92 -22.01 4.62
C LEU A 141 -24.92 -23.50 4.26
N LEU A 142 -23.79 -24.21 4.41
CA LEU A 142 -23.72 -25.65 4.20
C LEU A 142 -24.60 -26.43 5.19
N GLN A 143 -24.71 -25.96 6.43
CA GLN A 143 -25.59 -26.57 7.43
C GLN A 143 -27.08 -26.36 7.11
N THR A 144 -27.45 -25.22 6.51
CA THR A 144 -28.84 -24.97 6.11
C THR A 144 -29.19 -25.62 4.76
N SER A 145 -28.32 -25.51 3.76
CA SER A 145 -28.51 -26.08 2.43
C SER A 145 -27.16 -26.32 1.74
N VAL A 146 -26.84 -27.59 1.50
CA VAL A 146 -25.60 -28.00 0.83
C VAL A 146 -25.44 -27.30 -0.52
N THR A 147 -26.51 -27.20 -1.31
CA THR A 147 -26.48 -26.54 -2.62
C THR A 147 -26.07 -25.07 -2.50
N LEU A 148 -26.67 -24.31 -1.58
CA LEU A 148 -26.36 -22.90 -1.39
C LEU A 148 -24.97 -22.69 -0.81
N GLY A 149 -24.57 -23.51 0.16
CA GLY A 149 -23.22 -23.50 0.71
C GLY A 149 -22.15 -23.75 -0.36
N LEU A 150 -22.38 -24.70 -1.27
CA LEU A 150 -21.47 -24.96 -2.41
C LEU A 150 -21.45 -23.80 -3.40
N VAL A 151 -22.60 -23.19 -3.70
CA VAL A 151 -22.68 -22.00 -4.57
C VAL A 151 -21.81 -20.86 -4.02
N VAL A 152 -21.81 -20.65 -2.70
CA VAL A 152 -20.97 -19.64 -2.05
C VAL A 152 -19.50 -20.03 -2.07
N LEU A 153 -19.21 -21.26 -1.64
CA LEU A 153 -17.86 -21.78 -1.47
C LEU A 153 -17.11 -21.81 -2.81
N ILE A 154 -17.79 -22.10 -3.91
CA ILE A 154 -17.23 -22.12 -5.26
C ILE A 154 -17.36 -20.75 -5.92
N GLY A 155 -18.52 -20.11 -5.77
CA GLY A 155 -18.86 -18.84 -6.42
C GLY A 155 -17.87 -17.75 -6.03
N VAL A 156 -17.65 -17.51 -4.74
CA VAL A 156 -16.77 -16.41 -4.29
C VAL A 156 -15.32 -16.54 -4.80
N PRO A 157 -14.64 -17.71 -4.67
CA PRO A 157 -13.35 -17.92 -5.31
C PRO A 157 -13.38 -17.73 -6.83
N LEU A 158 -14.43 -18.22 -7.51
CA LEU A 158 -14.58 -18.04 -8.95
C LEU A 158 -14.69 -16.56 -9.33
N LEU A 159 -15.43 -15.76 -8.56
CA LEU A 159 -15.51 -14.31 -8.75
C LEU A 159 -14.13 -13.65 -8.55
N MET A 160 -13.37 -14.05 -7.52
CA MET A 160 -12.01 -13.56 -7.30
C MET A 160 -11.08 -13.89 -8.46
N LEU A 161 -11.13 -15.14 -8.94
CA LEU A 161 -10.34 -15.60 -10.08
C LEU A 161 -10.71 -14.85 -11.37
N GLY A 162 -11.98 -14.52 -11.57
CA GLY A 162 -12.43 -13.73 -12.72
C GLY A 162 -11.88 -12.29 -12.73
N VAL A 163 -11.70 -11.68 -11.56
CA VAL A 163 -11.20 -10.29 -11.42
C VAL A 163 -9.66 -10.23 -11.48
N THR A 164 -8.98 -11.21 -10.91
CA THR A 164 -7.51 -11.27 -10.79
C THR A 164 -6.71 -11.00 -12.09
N PRO A 165 -7.04 -11.60 -13.26
CA PRO A 165 -6.26 -11.41 -14.48
C PRO A 165 -6.30 -9.98 -15.01
N ILE A 166 -7.28 -9.16 -14.59
CA ILE A 166 -7.43 -7.76 -15.02
C ILE A 166 -6.46 -6.84 -14.24
N LEU A 167 -6.11 -7.19 -13.00
CA LEU A 167 -5.28 -6.33 -12.13
C LEU A 167 -3.88 -6.10 -12.68
N GLY A 168 -3.20 -7.15 -13.16
CA GLY A 168 -1.84 -7.04 -13.69
C GLY A 168 -1.72 -6.09 -14.89
N PRO A 169 -2.50 -6.30 -15.96
CA PRO A 169 -2.55 -5.41 -17.12
C PRO A 169 -2.94 -3.97 -16.74
N LEU A 170 -3.89 -3.79 -15.84
CA LEU A 170 -4.29 -2.48 -15.33
C LEU A 170 -3.10 -1.77 -14.67
N GLN A 171 -2.39 -2.43 -13.76
CA GLN A 171 -1.24 -1.86 -13.08
C GLN A 171 -0.11 -1.49 -14.05
N ARG A 172 0.18 -2.33 -15.04
CA ARG A 172 1.18 -2.05 -16.09
C ARG A 172 0.79 -0.84 -16.94
N ARG A 173 -0.46 -0.77 -17.40
CA ARG A 173 -0.96 0.39 -18.18
C ARG A 173 -0.96 1.67 -17.35
N ALA A 174 -1.35 1.60 -16.09
CA ALA A 174 -1.33 2.74 -15.18
C ALA A 174 0.09 3.22 -14.89
N ALA A 175 1.07 2.32 -14.79
CA ALA A 175 2.47 2.68 -14.65
C ALA A 175 2.99 3.41 -15.90
N HIS A 176 2.68 2.89 -17.09
CA HIS A 176 3.05 3.55 -18.35
C HIS A 176 2.40 4.93 -18.53
N GLN A 177 1.11 5.08 -18.18
CA GLN A 177 0.44 6.39 -18.18
C GLN A 177 1.15 7.37 -17.24
N ARG A 178 1.53 6.94 -16.03
CA ARG A 178 2.25 7.79 -15.07
C ARG A 178 3.61 8.23 -15.59
N HIS A 179 4.33 7.36 -16.30
CA HIS A 179 5.59 7.71 -16.95
C HIS A 179 5.41 8.84 -17.97
N LEU A 180 4.47 8.67 -18.92
CA LEU A 180 4.17 9.68 -19.94
C LEU A 180 3.72 11.01 -19.32
N MET A 181 2.94 10.96 -18.24
CA MET A 181 2.52 12.15 -17.50
C MET A 181 3.72 12.88 -16.87
N GLY A 182 4.72 12.14 -16.37
CA GLY A 182 5.96 12.70 -15.86
C GLY A 182 6.78 13.40 -16.94
N GLU A 183 6.96 12.75 -18.10
CA GLU A 183 7.65 13.35 -19.25
C GLU A 183 6.94 14.62 -19.73
N LEU A 184 5.61 14.59 -19.88
CA LEU A 184 4.82 15.75 -20.29
C LEU A 184 4.95 16.93 -19.31
N SER A 185 4.99 16.65 -18.01
CA SER A 185 5.18 17.67 -16.97
C SER A 185 6.59 18.27 -17.00
N SER A 186 7.60 17.47 -17.35
CA SER A 186 8.97 17.95 -17.57
C SER A 186 9.01 18.89 -18.77
N THR A 187 8.47 18.46 -19.92
CA THR A 187 8.38 19.29 -21.13
C THR A 187 7.68 20.62 -20.84
N ALA A 188 6.58 20.60 -20.09
CA ALA A 188 5.87 21.82 -19.70
C ALA A 188 6.75 22.77 -18.86
N SER A 189 7.52 22.22 -17.92
CA SER A 189 8.42 22.99 -17.06
C SER A 189 9.56 23.63 -17.86
N ASP A 190 10.13 22.89 -18.83
CA ASP A 190 11.18 23.37 -19.72
C ASP A 190 10.69 24.50 -20.64
N ILE A 191 9.47 24.38 -21.19
CA ILE A 191 8.85 25.42 -22.02
C ILE A 191 8.65 26.71 -21.21
N VAL A 192 8.14 26.59 -19.98
CA VAL A 192 7.88 27.77 -19.12
C VAL A 192 9.20 28.42 -18.69
N GLY A 193 10.20 27.64 -18.26
CA GLY A 193 11.51 28.15 -17.88
C GLY A 193 12.28 28.76 -19.06
N GLY A 194 12.14 28.18 -20.26
CA GLY A 194 12.78 28.61 -21.49
C GLY A 194 12.01 29.64 -22.32
N LEU A 195 10.83 30.09 -21.88
CA LEU A 195 9.90 30.88 -22.70
C LEU A 195 10.52 32.17 -23.26
N ARG A 196 11.37 32.84 -22.47
CA ARG A 196 12.10 34.04 -22.92
C ARG A 196 13.05 33.74 -24.07
N VAL A 197 13.76 32.61 -24.00
CA VAL A 197 14.69 32.16 -25.05
C VAL A 197 13.91 31.77 -26.29
N LEU A 198 12.81 31.00 -26.13
CA LEU A 198 11.93 30.63 -27.25
C LEU A 198 11.41 31.86 -28.01
N ARG A 199 11.00 32.90 -27.29
CA ARG A 199 10.58 34.20 -27.89
C ARG A 199 11.69 34.93 -28.61
N GLY A 200 12.93 34.80 -28.14
CA GLY A 200 14.10 35.38 -28.82
C GLY A 200 14.43 34.68 -30.15
N ILE A 201 14.16 33.37 -30.25
CA ILE A 201 14.48 32.56 -31.45
C ILE A 201 13.27 32.31 -32.36
N GLY A 202 12.04 32.65 -31.95
CA GLY A 202 10.81 32.42 -32.71
C GLY A 202 10.37 30.95 -32.81
N GLY A 203 10.71 30.13 -31.81
CA GLY A 203 10.52 28.67 -31.82
C GLY A 203 9.23 28.16 -31.16
N GLU A 204 8.31 29.03 -30.74
CA GLU A 204 7.17 28.67 -29.88
C GLU A 204 6.27 27.61 -30.51
N GLN A 205 5.99 27.73 -31.81
CA GLN A 205 5.07 26.79 -32.46
C GLN A 205 5.61 25.37 -32.54
N VAL A 206 6.93 25.21 -32.70
CA VAL A 206 7.56 23.88 -32.73
C VAL A 206 7.37 23.16 -31.39
N PHE A 207 7.56 23.88 -30.28
CA PHE A 207 7.39 23.34 -28.94
C PHE A 207 5.92 23.16 -28.56
N HIS A 208 5.04 24.07 -28.99
CA HIS A 208 3.60 23.91 -28.86
C HIS A 208 3.12 22.63 -29.56
N ASP A 209 3.49 22.43 -30.82
CA ASP A 209 3.07 21.25 -31.58
C ASP A 209 3.62 19.96 -30.99
N ARG A 210 4.86 19.99 -30.48
CA ARG A 210 5.44 18.87 -29.72
C ARG A 210 4.64 18.57 -28.47
N TYR A 211 4.33 19.59 -27.66
CA TYR A 211 3.54 19.43 -26.45
C TYR A 211 2.14 18.88 -26.75
N VAL A 212 1.47 19.37 -27.80
CA VAL A 212 0.17 18.86 -28.24
C VAL A 212 0.26 17.37 -28.60
N ARG A 213 1.30 16.94 -29.33
CA ARG A 213 1.51 15.51 -29.67
C ARG A 213 1.74 14.64 -28.43
N GLU A 214 2.62 15.07 -27.52
CA GLU A 214 2.93 14.35 -26.27
C GLU A 214 1.70 14.29 -25.34
N SER A 215 0.95 15.39 -25.24
CA SER A 215 -0.30 15.48 -24.49
C SER A 215 -1.36 14.51 -25.01
N GLN A 216 -1.55 14.43 -26.34
CA GLN A 216 -2.49 13.47 -26.93
C GLN A 216 -2.04 12.02 -26.70
N THR A 217 -0.74 11.72 -26.73
CA THR A 217 -0.22 10.39 -26.42
C THR A 217 -0.51 9.99 -24.96
N THR A 218 -0.28 10.92 -24.03
CA THR A 218 -0.60 10.76 -22.60
C THR A 218 -2.10 10.56 -22.39
N ARG A 219 -2.94 11.35 -23.06
CA ARG A 219 -4.41 11.21 -23.04
C ARG A 219 -4.86 9.84 -23.53
N ARG A 220 -4.33 9.35 -24.66
CA ARG A 220 -4.66 8.00 -25.18
C ARG A 220 -4.26 6.91 -24.19
N ALA A 221 -3.10 7.03 -23.52
CA ALA A 221 -2.70 6.11 -22.46
C ALA A 221 -3.67 6.15 -21.27
N GLY A 222 -4.09 7.34 -20.84
CA GLY A 222 -5.11 7.53 -19.80
C GLY A 222 -6.45 6.88 -20.16
N VAL A 223 -6.94 7.06 -21.38
CA VAL A 223 -8.18 6.42 -21.85
C VAL A 223 -8.07 4.89 -21.83
N ARG A 224 -6.90 4.32 -22.19
CA ARG A 224 -6.67 2.86 -22.12
C ARG A 224 -6.68 2.33 -20.68
N VAL A 225 -6.23 3.12 -19.71
CA VAL A 225 -6.33 2.79 -18.27
C VAL A 225 -7.77 2.88 -17.81
N ALA A 226 -8.44 4.01 -18.11
CA ALA A 226 -9.83 4.24 -17.75
C ALA A 226 -10.78 3.15 -18.27
N ARG A 227 -10.57 2.66 -19.50
CA ARG A 227 -11.38 1.58 -20.08
C ARG A 227 -11.23 0.25 -19.33
N VAL A 228 -10.05 -0.06 -18.81
CA VAL A 228 -9.84 -1.29 -18.01
C VAL A 228 -10.40 -1.10 -16.60
N GLN A 229 -10.18 0.09 -16.01
CA GLN A 229 -10.72 0.43 -14.71
C GLN A 229 -12.26 0.39 -14.72
N SER A 230 -12.92 0.91 -15.75
CA SER A 230 -14.39 0.88 -15.85
C SER A 230 -14.94 -0.53 -15.94
N VAL A 231 -14.23 -1.45 -16.62
CA VAL A 231 -14.59 -2.88 -16.64
C VAL A 231 -14.41 -3.49 -15.25
N LEU A 232 -13.32 -3.18 -14.55
CA LEU A 232 -13.08 -3.65 -13.20
C LEU A 232 -14.17 -3.16 -12.23
N ASP A 233 -14.53 -1.89 -12.29
CA ASP A 233 -15.58 -1.28 -11.44
C ASP A 233 -16.95 -1.89 -11.77
N ALA A 234 -17.27 -2.07 -13.06
CA ALA A 234 -18.48 -2.74 -13.48
C ALA A 234 -18.53 -4.19 -12.97
N LEU A 235 -17.42 -4.93 -13.05
CA LEU A 235 -17.33 -6.32 -12.60
C LEU A 235 -17.48 -6.44 -11.06
N GLN A 236 -16.98 -5.45 -10.31
CA GLN A 236 -17.14 -5.38 -8.85
C GLN A 236 -18.60 -5.18 -8.40
N VAL A 237 -19.48 -4.67 -9.27
CA VAL A 237 -20.93 -4.54 -9.01
C VAL A 237 -21.71 -5.70 -9.63
N PHE A 238 -21.38 -6.06 -10.88
CA PHE A 238 -22.09 -7.08 -11.65
C PHE A 238 -21.92 -8.48 -11.05
N LEU A 239 -20.70 -8.90 -10.72
CA LEU A 239 -20.48 -10.26 -10.19
C LEU A 239 -21.22 -10.50 -8.87
N PRO A 240 -21.15 -9.60 -7.87
CA PRO A 240 -21.91 -9.81 -6.66
C PRO A 240 -23.43 -9.64 -6.86
N GLY A 241 -23.86 -8.74 -7.75
CA GLY A 241 -25.27 -8.62 -8.14
C GLY A 241 -25.81 -9.92 -8.75
N LEU A 242 -25.07 -10.52 -9.68
CA LEU A 242 -25.41 -11.82 -10.26
C LEU A 242 -25.45 -12.92 -9.20
N PHE A 243 -24.51 -12.91 -8.26
CA PHE A 243 -24.48 -13.84 -7.15
C PHE A 243 -25.72 -13.72 -6.25
N VAL A 244 -26.13 -12.50 -5.90
CA VAL A 244 -27.38 -12.24 -5.17
C VAL A 244 -28.58 -12.78 -5.95
N VAL A 245 -28.67 -12.52 -7.26
CA VAL A 245 -29.76 -13.01 -8.11
C VAL A 245 -29.84 -14.55 -8.07
N VAL A 246 -28.71 -15.24 -8.24
CA VAL A 246 -28.65 -16.71 -8.22
C VAL A 246 -29.10 -17.27 -6.86
N VAL A 247 -28.57 -16.72 -5.76
CA VAL A 247 -28.91 -17.18 -4.41
C VAL A 247 -30.37 -16.90 -4.07
N VAL A 248 -30.88 -15.71 -4.37
CA VAL A 248 -32.29 -15.36 -4.13
C VAL A 248 -33.21 -16.22 -4.99
N TRP A 249 -32.87 -16.48 -6.25
CA TRP A 249 -33.67 -17.34 -7.11
C TRP A 249 -33.72 -18.79 -6.62
N LEU A 250 -32.58 -19.35 -6.20
CA LEU A 250 -32.53 -20.68 -5.56
C LEU A 250 -33.33 -20.71 -4.25
N GLY A 251 -33.09 -19.73 -3.37
CA GLY A 251 -33.78 -19.61 -2.09
C GLY A 251 -35.30 -19.45 -2.27
N ALA A 252 -35.75 -18.63 -3.21
CA ALA A 252 -37.17 -18.44 -3.49
C ALA A 252 -37.83 -19.75 -3.96
N ARG A 253 -37.14 -20.56 -4.79
CA ARG A 253 -37.65 -21.87 -5.19
C ARG A 253 -37.75 -22.83 -4.00
N TYR A 254 -36.79 -22.82 -3.09
CA TYR A 254 -36.85 -23.60 -1.85
C TYR A 254 -37.98 -23.13 -0.92
N ALA A 255 -38.21 -21.82 -0.81
CA ALA A 255 -39.31 -21.28 -0.02
C ALA A 255 -40.67 -21.69 -0.58
N VAL A 256 -40.86 -21.64 -1.90
CA VAL A 256 -42.10 -22.08 -2.57
C VAL A 256 -42.31 -23.59 -2.41
N GLN A 257 -41.23 -24.38 -2.40
CA GLN A 257 -41.29 -25.83 -2.13
C GLN A 257 -41.51 -26.16 -0.65
N GLY A 258 -41.52 -25.16 0.25
CA GLY A 258 -41.67 -25.35 1.69
C GLY A 258 -40.45 -25.98 2.37
N SER A 259 -39.29 -26.03 1.70
CA SER A 259 -38.07 -26.61 2.27
C SER A 259 -37.29 -25.63 3.14
N ILE A 260 -37.55 -24.32 3.02
CA ILE A 260 -36.99 -23.28 3.88
C ILE A 260 -38.06 -22.29 4.34
N GLY A 261 -37.82 -21.66 5.49
CA GLY A 261 -38.68 -20.61 6.05
C GLY A 261 -38.48 -19.23 5.40
N PRO A 262 -39.40 -18.27 5.62
CA PRO A 262 -39.24 -16.87 5.18
C PRO A 262 -37.99 -16.20 5.76
N GLY A 263 -37.66 -16.49 7.02
CA GLY A 263 -36.48 -15.95 7.69
C GLY A 263 -35.18 -16.48 7.10
N GLU A 264 -35.13 -17.75 6.73
CA GLU A 264 -33.99 -18.35 6.03
C GLU A 264 -33.75 -17.70 4.66
N LEU A 265 -34.82 -17.38 3.91
CA LEU A 265 -34.71 -16.64 2.65
C LEU A 265 -34.09 -15.24 2.86
N VAL A 266 -34.53 -14.51 3.89
CA VAL A 266 -33.96 -13.20 4.25
C VAL A 266 -32.50 -13.34 4.69
N ALA A 267 -32.17 -14.37 5.45
CA ALA A 267 -30.80 -14.66 5.84
C ALA A 267 -29.91 -14.91 4.62
N PHE A 268 -30.36 -15.69 3.64
CA PHE A 268 -29.63 -15.95 2.40
C PHE A 268 -29.36 -14.68 1.60
N TYR A 269 -30.38 -13.83 1.46
CA TYR A 269 -30.19 -12.52 0.84
C TYR A 269 -29.13 -11.69 1.58
N GLY A 270 -29.20 -11.65 2.91
CA GLY A 270 -28.22 -10.96 3.74
C GLY A 270 -26.80 -11.50 3.60
N TYR A 271 -26.63 -12.82 3.49
CA TYR A 271 -25.33 -13.44 3.23
C TYR A 271 -24.76 -13.06 1.86
N SER A 272 -25.59 -13.03 0.82
CA SER A 272 -25.15 -12.58 -0.50
C SER A 272 -24.66 -11.13 -0.51
N ALA A 273 -25.35 -10.24 0.21
CA ALA A 273 -24.89 -8.87 0.38
C ALA A 273 -23.60 -8.78 1.22
N PHE A 274 -23.51 -9.55 2.32
CA PHE A 274 -22.33 -9.59 3.19
C PHE A 274 -21.07 -10.03 2.46
N LEU A 275 -21.16 -11.05 1.60
CA LEU A 275 -20.01 -11.62 0.87
C LEU A 275 -19.31 -10.63 -0.08
N MET A 276 -19.96 -9.49 -0.41
CA MET A 276 -19.32 -8.37 -1.11
C MET A 276 -18.14 -7.79 -0.34
N ILE A 277 -18.22 -7.76 1.01
CA ILE A 277 -17.21 -7.14 1.87
C ILE A 277 -15.90 -7.95 1.87
N PRO A 278 -15.90 -9.27 2.13
CA PRO A 278 -14.70 -10.10 1.98
C PRO A 278 -14.09 -10.02 0.58
N LEU A 279 -14.93 -10.02 -0.47
CA LEU A 279 -14.47 -9.94 -1.86
C LEU A 279 -13.68 -8.65 -2.12
N ARG A 280 -14.26 -7.50 -1.75
CA ARG A 280 -13.60 -6.18 -1.87
C ARG A 280 -12.32 -6.11 -1.04
N THR A 281 -12.36 -6.64 0.19
CA THR A 281 -11.21 -6.64 1.10
C THR A 281 -10.02 -7.43 0.52
N ALA A 282 -10.28 -8.55 -0.15
CA ALA A 282 -9.22 -9.34 -0.80
C ALA A 282 -8.60 -8.61 -1.99
N THR A 283 -9.40 -7.95 -2.83
CA THR A 283 -8.89 -7.13 -3.94
C THR A 283 -8.05 -5.94 -3.42
N GLU A 284 -8.50 -5.30 -2.35
CA GLU A 284 -7.76 -4.24 -1.67
C GLU A 284 -6.42 -4.76 -1.11
N TYR A 285 -6.45 -5.92 -0.44
CA TYR A 285 -5.27 -6.60 0.10
C TYR A 285 -4.25 -6.91 -1.01
N ALA A 286 -4.69 -7.52 -2.11
CA ALA A 286 -3.85 -7.84 -3.27
C ALA A 286 -3.17 -6.59 -3.86
N ASN A 287 -3.89 -5.48 -3.98
CA ASN A 287 -3.31 -4.23 -4.47
C ASN A 287 -2.31 -3.61 -3.50
N LYS A 288 -2.61 -3.63 -2.19
CA LYS A 288 -1.72 -3.08 -1.16
C LYS A 288 -0.43 -3.90 -1.04
N ILE A 289 -0.51 -5.24 -1.08
CA ILE A 289 0.68 -6.10 -0.96
C ILE A 289 1.64 -5.93 -2.14
N ILE A 290 1.14 -5.76 -3.37
CA ILE A 290 1.98 -5.50 -4.54
C ILE A 290 2.75 -4.18 -4.36
N ARG A 291 2.06 -3.10 -3.99
CA ARG A 291 2.69 -1.79 -3.76
C ARG A 291 3.71 -1.84 -2.62
N ALA A 292 3.37 -2.50 -1.52
CA ALA A 292 4.28 -2.65 -0.38
C ALA A 292 5.51 -3.48 -0.71
N ARG A 293 5.42 -4.50 -1.58
CA ARG A 293 6.60 -5.25 -2.03
C ARG A 293 7.58 -4.38 -2.80
N VAL A 294 7.07 -3.52 -3.69
CA VAL A 294 7.91 -2.57 -4.45
C VAL A 294 8.56 -1.54 -3.51
N ALA A 295 7.79 -0.98 -2.58
CA ALA A 295 8.29 -0.07 -1.55
C ALA A 295 9.35 -0.74 -0.65
N ALA A 296 9.09 -1.97 -0.20
CA ALA A 296 10.03 -2.75 0.60
C ALA A 296 11.35 -2.98 -0.14
N ALA A 297 11.30 -3.30 -1.45
CA ALA A 297 12.50 -3.51 -2.24
C ALA A 297 13.37 -2.25 -2.34
N ARG A 298 12.77 -1.05 -2.45
CA ARG A 298 13.52 0.22 -2.41
C ARG A 298 14.11 0.50 -1.05
N VAL A 299 13.33 0.33 0.02
CA VAL A 299 13.83 0.48 1.40
C VAL A 299 15.01 -0.45 1.67
N VAL A 300 14.89 -1.74 1.31
CA VAL A 300 15.96 -2.73 1.49
C VAL A 300 17.20 -2.35 0.69
N ARG A 301 17.03 -1.84 -0.54
CA ARG A 301 18.16 -1.38 -1.37
C ARG A 301 18.95 -0.27 -0.67
N VAL A 302 18.30 0.73 -0.10
CA VAL A 302 18.97 1.81 0.65
C VAL A 302 19.63 1.29 1.92
N LEU A 303 18.95 0.39 2.65
CA LEU A 303 19.49 -0.22 3.86
C LEU A 303 20.68 -1.16 3.60
N ALA A 304 20.82 -1.68 2.38
CA ALA A 304 21.92 -2.55 1.97
C ALA A 304 23.16 -1.78 1.50
N LEU A 305 23.09 -0.45 1.38
CA LEU A 305 24.24 0.36 1.00
C LEU A 305 25.26 0.41 2.14
N GLU A 306 26.54 0.45 1.77
CA GLU A 306 27.63 0.63 2.71
C GLU A 306 28.34 1.98 2.45
N PRO A 307 28.74 2.69 3.51
CA PRO A 307 29.58 3.88 3.39
C PRO A 307 30.89 3.52 2.67
N GLU A 308 31.37 4.40 1.81
CA GLU A 308 32.69 4.23 1.15
C GLU A 308 33.84 4.40 2.14
N VAL A 309 33.66 5.30 3.11
CA VAL A 309 34.62 5.53 4.19
C VAL A 309 34.13 4.78 5.42
N ALA A 310 34.74 3.61 5.68
CA ALA A 310 34.53 2.92 6.94
C ALA A 310 35.32 3.62 8.06
N GLY A 311 34.77 3.63 9.27
CA GLY A 311 35.52 4.08 10.44
C GLY A 311 36.78 3.23 10.63
N PRO A 312 37.89 3.82 11.10
CA PRO A 312 39.17 3.11 11.19
C PRO A 312 39.07 1.91 12.15
N HIS A 313 39.77 0.81 11.83
CA HIS A 313 39.82 -0.40 12.67
C HIS A 313 40.44 -0.15 14.06
N ALA A 314 41.29 0.87 14.18
CA ALA A 314 41.82 1.36 15.44
C ALA A 314 41.73 2.89 15.48
N VAL A 315 41.25 3.44 16.58
CA VAL A 315 41.17 4.90 16.75
C VAL A 315 42.58 5.42 17.02
N ALA A 316 43.17 6.10 16.03
CA ALA A 316 44.42 6.82 16.22
C ALA A 316 44.21 8.01 17.19
N PRO A 317 45.21 8.36 18.02
CA PRO A 317 45.12 9.55 18.84
C PRO A 317 44.91 10.80 17.96
N SER A 318 44.06 11.72 18.42
CA SER A 318 43.81 12.95 17.69
C SER A 318 45.12 13.74 17.50
N PRO A 319 45.35 14.33 16.32
CA PRO A 319 46.52 15.15 16.09
C PRO A 319 46.56 16.35 17.06
N PRO A 320 47.76 16.84 17.42
CA PRO A 320 47.90 17.99 18.30
C PRO A 320 47.19 19.23 17.73
N VAL A 321 46.67 20.07 18.62
CA VAL A 321 46.00 21.32 18.23
C VAL A 321 46.95 22.19 17.41
N GLY A 322 46.52 22.57 16.21
CA GLY A 322 47.36 23.34 15.27
C GLY A 322 48.17 22.48 14.30
N ALA A 323 47.92 21.17 14.19
CA ALA A 323 48.49 20.37 13.11
C ALA A 323 48.07 20.92 11.72
N ALA A 324 49.01 20.90 10.76
CA ALA A 324 48.71 21.24 9.37
C ALA A 324 47.88 20.13 8.71
N LEU A 325 46.92 20.52 7.86
CA LEU A 325 46.20 19.58 6.99
C LEU A 325 47.04 19.31 5.75
N VAL A 326 47.26 18.04 5.43
CA VAL A 326 48.11 17.62 4.30
C VAL A 326 47.32 16.68 3.40
N ASP A 327 47.24 16.99 2.11
CA ASP A 327 46.76 16.07 1.07
C ASP A 327 47.97 15.45 0.36
N VAL A 328 48.19 14.15 0.57
CA VAL A 328 49.37 13.44 0.05
C VAL A 328 49.36 13.39 -1.48
N ARG A 329 48.18 13.36 -2.11
CA ARG A 329 48.02 13.23 -3.57
C ARG A 329 48.42 14.51 -4.32
N THR A 330 47.99 15.67 -3.83
CA THR A 330 48.33 16.97 -4.46
C THR A 330 49.59 17.59 -3.88
N GLY A 331 50.07 17.11 -2.73
CA GLY A 331 51.14 17.75 -1.97
C GLY A 331 50.71 19.08 -1.33
N LEU A 332 49.40 19.30 -1.13
CA LEU A 332 48.90 20.53 -0.50
C LEU A 332 49.15 20.51 1.01
N HIS A 333 49.72 21.61 1.54
CA HIS A 333 49.90 21.84 2.98
C HIS A 333 49.11 23.07 3.44
N VAL A 334 48.08 22.86 4.25
CA VAL A 334 47.25 23.92 4.84
C VAL A 334 47.71 24.20 6.26
N ARG A 335 48.25 25.40 6.49
CA ARG A 335 48.76 25.83 7.80
C ARG A 335 47.62 26.25 8.74
N PRO A 336 47.74 26.02 10.06
CA PRO A 336 46.76 26.48 11.03
C PRO A 336 46.71 28.02 11.07
N GLY A 337 45.50 28.57 11.29
CA GLY A 337 45.29 30.01 11.51
C GLY A 337 45.34 30.90 10.26
N VAL A 338 45.45 30.31 9.06
CA VAL A 338 45.46 31.03 7.78
C VAL A 338 44.27 30.62 6.93
N LEU A 339 43.59 31.60 6.31
CA LEU A 339 42.56 31.33 5.31
C LEU A 339 43.24 30.97 3.99
N THR A 340 43.17 29.69 3.61
CA THR A 340 43.71 29.21 2.33
C THR A 340 42.60 29.15 1.29
N ALA A 341 42.78 29.84 0.16
CA ALA A 341 41.88 29.75 -1.00
C ALA A 341 42.48 28.80 -2.05
N VAL A 342 41.71 27.79 -2.46
CA VAL A 342 42.07 26.88 -3.55
C VAL A 342 41.36 27.34 -4.81
N VAL A 343 42.11 27.51 -5.91
CA VAL A 343 41.58 27.90 -7.22
C VAL A 343 41.96 26.80 -8.21
N SER A 344 40.97 26.25 -8.90
CA SER A 344 41.16 25.35 -10.05
C SER A 344 40.34 25.86 -11.24
N GLU A 345 40.83 25.54 -12.44
CA GLU A 345 40.09 25.71 -13.69
C GLU A 345 38.89 24.75 -13.76
N GLN A 346 39.00 23.58 -13.12
CA GLN A 346 37.94 22.57 -13.02
C GLN A 346 37.39 22.52 -11.59
N PRO A 347 36.11 22.91 -11.36
CA PRO A 347 35.52 22.90 -10.03
C PRO A 347 35.58 21.54 -9.33
N ASP A 348 35.45 20.45 -10.09
CA ASP A 348 35.43 19.08 -9.58
C ASP A 348 36.75 18.71 -8.86
N GLU A 349 37.91 19.18 -9.34
CA GLU A 349 39.20 18.90 -8.71
C GLU A 349 39.30 19.54 -7.31
N SER A 350 38.81 20.78 -7.18
CA SER A 350 38.80 21.49 -5.90
C SER A 350 37.79 20.87 -4.92
N ALA A 351 36.67 20.34 -5.42
CA ALA A 351 35.68 19.61 -4.64
C ALA A 351 36.21 18.26 -4.17
N GLU A 352 36.87 17.50 -5.05
CA GLU A 352 37.52 16.22 -4.68
C GLU A 352 38.61 16.42 -3.62
N LEU A 353 39.42 17.48 -3.75
CA LEU A 353 40.41 17.83 -2.73
C LEU A 353 39.75 18.12 -1.37
N ALA A 354 38.67 18.91 -1.35
CA ALA A 354 37.92 19.20 -0.14
C ALA A 354 37.31 17.92 0.47
N ASP A 355 36.76 17.03 -0.37
CA ASP A 355 36.19 15.75 0.06
C ASP A 355 37.26 14.82 0.65
N ARG A 356 38.48 14.77 0.07
CA ARG A 356 39.60 14.01 0.65
C ARG A 356 40.05 14.56 2.00
N LEU A 357 40.26 15.87 2.09
CA LEU A 357 40.64 16.53 3.34
C LEU A 357 39.56 16.37 4.44
N GLY A 358 38.29 16.29 4.05
CA GLY A 358 37.16 16.04 4.94
C GLY A 358 36.88 14.57 5.26
N LEU A 359 37.66 13.62 4.74
CA LEU A 359 37.40 12.17 4.85
C LEU A 359 36.00 11.76 4.35
N MET A 360 35.50 12.46 3.33
CA MET A 360 34.18 12.25 2.72
C MET A 360 34.23 11.24 1.56
N HIS A 361 35.44 10.85 1.14
CA HIS A 361 35.67 9.85 0.11
C HIS A 361 36.78 8.88 0.53
N ALA A 362 36.69 7.62 0.11
CA ALA A 362 37.74 6.65 0.35
C ALA A 362 39.02 7.11 -0.37
N PRO A 363 40.21 6.97 0.25
CA PRO A 363 41.44 7.09 -0.51
C PRO A 363 41.38 6.03 -1.62
N VAL A 364 41.53 6.47 -2.88
CA VAL A 364 41.79 5.55 -3.98
C VAL A 364 43.21 5.06 -3.74
N ASP A 365 43.37 3.77 -3.44
CA ASP A 365 44.69 3.12 -3.42
C ASP A 365 45.23 3.16 -4.85
N ASP A 366 46.03 4.18 -5.17
CA ASP A 366 46.94 4.15 -6.32
C ASP A 366 48.18 3.33 -5.91
N GLU A 367 48.01 2.03 -5.65
CA GLU A 367 49.10 1.05 -5.78
C GLU A 367 48.81 0.18 -7.02
N VAL A 368 49.13 0.73 -8.19
CA VAL A 368 49.63 -0.01 -9.37
C VAL A 368 50.80 0.76 -9.97
#